data_AF-A0A383CNV7-F1
#
_entry.id   AF-A0A383CNV7-F1
#
_cell.length_a   1.000
_cell.length_b   1.000
_cell.length_c   1.000
_cell.angle_alpha   90.00
_cell.angle_beta   90.00
_cell.angle_gamma   90.00
#
_symmetry.space_group_name_H-M   'P 1'
#
loop_
_entity.id
_entity.type
_entity.pdbx_description
1 polymer ?
#
loop_
_entity_poly.entity_id
_entity_poly.type
_entity_poly.pdbx_seq_one_letter_code
_entity_poly.pdbx_strand_id
1 'polypeptide(L)'
;QDEEVLSEDTVMLSGAPIIFSDDTTVGERLFVTDIPRTAGGDHNEALIEALEAYLPDHIELYKLDGAEYEYDRWVQDNMQTGYFQRPSVDGVETTWIHFETQRPRPLAMFLTDELLGPDSGYVFPRGSNTSLNSGGNIEVLPAHTTDGGDYPYGRMVYGGGTAGTLLGVTYGDAMNENQVNFFNSQVIQGPAVRVSTEWLAVGHVDEIFLFLPNAMAQEGERSWKVIIASPSLAIAALE
;
A
#
# COMPACT_ATOMS: atom_id res chain seq x y z
N GLN A 1 -52.07 -10.92 -25.01
CA GLN A 1 -51.73 -9.63 -25.63
C GLN A 1 -50.45 -9.24 -24.93
N ASP A 2 -49.33 -9.35 -25.62
CA ASP A 2 -48.05 -8.90 -25.10
C ASP A 2 -48.04 -7.37 -25.15
N GLU A 3 -47.69 -6.72 -24.05
CA GLU A 3 -47.66 -5.25 -23.96
C GLU A 3 -46.56 -4.69 -24.86
N GLU A 4 -46.94 -3.74 -25.72
CA GLU A 4 -46.03 -3.05 -26.65
C GLU A 4 -45.27 -1.95 -25.90
N VAL A 5 -43.94 -2.08 -25.80
CA VAL A 5 -43.08 -1.04 -25.22
C VAL A 5 -43.08 0.18 -26.15
N LEU A 6 -43.56 1.32 -25.64
CA LEU A 6 -43.68 2.57 -26.41
C LEU A 6 -42.39 3.41 -26.46
N SER A 7 -41.53 3.29 -25.44
CA SER A 7 -40.21 3.92 -25.40
C SER A 7 -39.35 3.34 -24.27
N GLU A 8 -38.03 3.29 -24.48
CA GLU A 8 -37.02 2.93 -23.48
C GLU A 8 -35.88 3.98 -23.52
N ASP A 9 -35.25 4.22 -22.37
CA ASP A 9 -34.04 5.03 -22.24
C ASP A 9 -33.06 4.34 -21.28
N THR A 10 -31.76 4.57 -21.44
CA THR A 10 -30.70 3.86 -20.70
C THR A 10 -29.56 4.79 -20.33
N VAL A 11 -29.12 4.69 -19.07
CA VAL A 11 -27.91 5.36 -18.57
C VAL A 11 -26.84 4.35 -18.19
N MET A 12 -25.59 4.66 -18.53
CA MET A 12 -24.43 3.84 -18.20
C MET A 12 -23.67 4.47 -17.04
N LEU A 13 -23.40 3.70 -16.00
CA LEU A 13 -22.62 4.12 -14.84
C LEU A 13 -21.35 3.26 -14.74
N SER A 14 -20.29 3.84 -14.20
CA SER A 14 -19.07 3.11 -13.84
C SER A 14 -18.80 3.31 -12.35
N GLY A 15 -18.30 2.27 -11.69
CA GLY A 15 -17.68 2.44 -10.38
C GLY A 15 -16.41 3.29 -10.52
N ALA A 16 -16.22 4.24 -9.60
CA ALA A 16 -14.95 4.96 -9.52
C ALA A 16 -13.85 3.98 -9.05
N PRO A 17 -12.71 3.91 -9.73
CA PRO A 17 -11.61 3.06 -9.30
C PRO A 17 -10.99 3.60 -8.00
N ILE A 18 -10.40 2.70 -7.22
CA ILE A 18 -9.57 3.08 -6.08
C ILE A 18 -8.16 3.40 -6.58
N ILE A 19 -7.66 4.56 -6.21
CA ILE A 19 -6.31 5.06 -6.46
C ILE A 19 -5.51 4.88 -5.17
N PHE A 20 -4.40 4.17 -5.23
CA PHE A 20 -3.42 4.08 -4.15
C PHE A 20 -2.34 5.14 -4.34
N SER A 21 -1.94 5.80 -3.26
CA SER A 21 -0.90 6.81 -3.30
C SER A 21 0.50 6.18 -3.31
N ASP A 22 1.45 6.83 -3.99
CA ASP A 22 2.86 6.50 -3.90
C ASP A 22 3.60 7.40 -2.90
N ASP A 23 4.81 6.99 -2.49
CA ASP A 23 5.66 7.68 -1.51
C ASP A 23 6.04 9.11 -1.87
N THR A 24 5.82 9.55 -3.11
CA THR A 24 6.13 10.91 -3.54
C THR A 24 5.01 11.90 -3.23
N THR A 25 3.85 11.39 -2.82
CA THR A 25 2.72 12.20 -2.37
C THR A 25 2.94 12.73 -0.95
N VAL A 26 2.34 13.86 -0.62
CA VAL A 26 2.43 14.45 0.72
C VAL A 26 1.57 13.62 1.67
N GLY A 27 2.20 13.06 2.70
CA GLY A 27 1.48 12.32 3.74
C GLY A 27 0.61 13.23 4.61
N GLU A 28 -0.55 12.73 5.03
CA GLU A 28 -1.47 13.44 5.93
C GLU A 28 -1.51 12.83 7.32
N ARG A 29 -1.27 11.53 7.44
CA ARG A 29 -1.31 10.78 8.69
C ARG A 29 -0.28 9.65 8.67
N LEU A 30 0.43 9.48 9.78
CA LEU A 30 1.33 8.36 10.03
C LEU A 30 0.72 7.48 11.13
N PHE A 31 0.53 6.20 10.84
CA PHE A 31 0.03 5.22 11.81
C PHE A 31 1.20 4.49 12.49
N VAL A 32 1.13 4.32 13.80
CA VAL A 32 2.11 3.55 14.57
C VAL A 32 1.43 2.85 15.74
N THR A 33 1.78 1.58 16.00
CA THR A 33 1.35 0.90 17.23
C THR A 33 2.15 1.44 18.41
N ASP A 34 1.50 1.97 19.45
CA ASP A 34 2.17 2.36 20.70
C ASP A 34 2.44 1.11 21.56
N ILE A 35 3.72 0.84 21.83
CA ILE A 35 4.16 -0.32 22.61
C ILE A 35 5.01 0.18 23.77
N PRO A 36 4.39 0.43 24.94
CA PRO A 36 5.08 0.98 26.10
C PRO A 36 6.01 -0.07 26.73
N ARG A 37 7.01 0.38 27.50
CA ARG A 37 7.88 -0.53 28.27
C ARG A 37 7.11 -1.51 29.16
N THR A 38 5.93 -1.12 29.63
CA THR A 38 5.08 -1.94 30.50
C THR A 38 4.46 -3.15 29.79
N ALA A 39 4.45 -3.19 28.46
CA ALA A 39 3.96 -4.34 27.68
C ALA A 39 4.80 -5.61 27.90
N GLY A 40 6.07 -5.46 28.26
CA GLY A 40 7.04 -6.55 28.31
C GLY A 40 7.49 -6.99 26.91
N GLY A 41 8.79 -7.20 26.71
CA GLY A 41 9.37 -7.48 25.40
C GLY A 41 9.90 -6.23 24.69
N ASP A 42 9.90 -6.23 23.35
CA ASP A 42 10.38 -5.11 22.54
C ASP A 42 9.37 -3.96 22.59
N HIS A 43 9.76 -2.83 23.20
CA HIS A 43 8.99 -1.60 23.26
C HIS A 43 9.50 -0.58 22.23
N ASN A 44 8.69 0.43 21.87
CA ASN A 44 9.05 1.43 20.86
C ASN A 44 9.02 2.88 21.34
N GLU A 45 9.05 3.13 22.65
CA GLU A 45 9.04 4.50 23.22
C GLU A 45 10.04 5.46 22.56
N ALA A 46 11.27 5.03 22.27
CA ALA A 46 12.27 5.87 21.60
C ALA A 46 11.89 6.25 20.16
N LEU A 47 11.17 5.37 19.45
CA LEU A 47 10.60 5.67 18.14
C LEU A 47 9.45 6.67 18.29
N ILE A 48 8.54 6.45 19.24
CA ILE A 48 7.41 7.36 19.50
C ILE A 48 7.93 8.75 19.87
N GLU A 49 8.90 8.87 20.78
CA GLU A 49 9.53 10.14 21.15
C GLU A 49 10.16 10.84 19.93
N ALA A 50 10.81 10.09 19.03
CA ALA A 50 11.39 10.66 17.82
C ALA A 50 10.31 11.14 16.83
N LEU A 51 9.23 10.38 16.66
CA LEU A 51 8.10 10.80 15.82
C LEU A 51 7.43 12.05 16.39
N GLU A 52 7.16 12.10 17.69
CA GLU A 52 6.58 13.28 18.35
C GLU A 52 7.50 14.52 18.27
N ALA A 53 8.82 14.32 18.24
CA ALA A 53 9.79 15.42 18.17
C ALA A 53 10.06 15.94 16.75
N TYR A 54 9.96 15.08 15.73
CA TYR A 54 10.46 15.38 14.38
C TYR A 54 9.43 15.21 13.25
N LEU A 55 8.24 14.66 13.52
CA LEU A 55 7.20 14.57 12.50
C LEU A 55 6.71 15.98 12.13
N PRO A 56 6.58 16.32 10.83
CA PRO A 56 6.07 17.62 10.42
C PRO A 56 4.66 17.88 10.94
N ASP A 57 4.39 19.12 11.38
CA ASP A 57 3.10 19.53 11.99
C ASP A 57 1.83 19.24 11.15
N HIS A 58 1.98 19.11 9.83
CA HIS A 58 0.86 18.81 8.93
C HIS A 58 0.54 17.32 8.84
N ILE A 59 1.38 16.44 9.39
CA ILE A 59 1.17 15.00 9.43
C ILE A 59 0.64 14.64 10.81
N GLU A 60 -0.56 14.09 10.87
CA GLU A 60 -1.14 13.56 12.09
C GLU A 60 -0.40 12.28 12.53
N LEU A 61 0.17 12.27 13.73
CA LEU A 61 0.67 11.03 14.34
C LEU A 61 -0.49 10.27 14.98
N TYR A 62 -0.93 9.19 14.33
CA TYR A 62 -1.98 8.32 14.84
C TYR A 62 -1.37 7.12 15.58
N LYS A 63 -1.48 7.13 16.90
CA LYS A 63 -0.96 6.07 17.77
C LYS A 63 -2.08 5.09 18.12
N LEU A 64 -2.00 3.87 17.59
CA LEU A 64 -2.92 2.78 17.98
C LEU A 64 -2.58 2.36 19.41
N ASP A 65 -3.60 2.09 20.23
CA ASP A 65 -3.37 1.45 21.52
C ASP A 65 -2.92 0.01 21.27
N GLY A 66 -1.62 -0.24 21.42
CA GLY A 66 -1.07 -1.57 21.16
C GLY A 66 -1.70 -2.65 22.04
N ALA A 67 -2.24 -2.33 23.22
CA ALA A 67 -2.89 -3.32 24.06
C ALA A 67 -4.18 -3.88 23.43
N GLU A 68 -4.90 -3.07 22.63
CA GLU A 68 -6.12 -3.51 21.93
C GLU A 68 -5.82 -4.52 20.81
N TYR A 69 -4.59 -4.47 20.26
CA TYR A 69 -4.15 -5.31 19.14
C TYR A 69 -2.95 -6.20 19.49
N GLU A 70 -2.88 -6.68 20.75
CA GLU A 70 -1.85 -7.62 21.24
C GLU A 70 -0.40 -7.22 20.89
N TYR A 71 -0.14 -5.92 20.83
CA TYR A 71 1.14 -5.30 20.48
C TYR A 71 1.69 -5.73 19.11
N ASP A 72 0.80 -6.07 18.18
CA ASP A 72 1.18 -6.28 16.78
C ASP A 72 1.65 -4.95 16.18
N ARG A 73 2.97 -4.88 15.92
CA ARG A 73 3.69 -3.67 15.55
C ARG A 73 3.65 -3.34 14.06
N TRP A 74 3.14 -4.25 13.24
CA TRP A 74 3.27 -4.18 11.79
C TRP A 74 2.00 -3.60 11.14
N VAL A 75 1.75 -2.31 11.37
CA VAL A 75 0.60 -1.61 10.78
C VAL A 75 0.68 -1.61 9.25
N GLN A 76 1.87 -1.38 8.69
CA GLN A 76 2.15 -1.46 7.25
C GLN A 76 1.65 -2.77 6.64
N ASP A 77 1.81 -3.88 7.36
CA ASP A 77 1.45 -5.19 6.84
C ASP A 77 -0.06 -5.43 6.79
N ASN A 78 -0.86 -4.68 7.54
CA ASN A 78 -2.29 -4.94 7.74
C ASN A 78 -3.18 -4.23 6.71
N MET A 79 -2.72 -3.14 6.12
CA MET A 79 -3.54 -2.35 5.22
C MET A 79 -2.76 -1.61 4.15
N GLN A 80 -3.48 -1.19 3.10
CA GLN A 80 -3.05 -0.14 2.19
C GLN A 80 -4.18 0.89 2.06
N THR A 81 -3.85 2.18 2.06
CA THR A 81 -4.87 3.25 1.99
C THR A 81 -4.88 3.85 0.59
N GLY A 82 -6.05 3.84 -0.04
CA GLY A 82 -6.32 4.54 -1.28
C GLY A 82 -7.55 5.43 -1.16
N TYR A 83 -7.99 5.98 -2.27
CA TYR A 83 -9.19 6.81 -2.35
C TYR A 83 -9.88 6.61 -3.69
N PHE A 84 -11.17 6.90 -3.75
CA PHE A 84 -11.84 7.15 -5.02
C PHE A 84 -12.43 8.56 -5.04
N GLN A 85 -12.69 9.06 -6.24
CA GLN A 85 -13.29 10.37 -6.44
C GLN A 85 -14.56 10.27 -7.26
N ARG A 86 -15.56 11.07 -6.91
CA ARG A 86 -16.81 11.20 -7.66
C ARG A 86 -17.19 12.67 -7.85
N PRO A 87 -17.84 13.04 -8.97
CA PRO A 87 -18.48 14.34 -9.09
C PRO A 87 -19.61 14.49 -8.08
N SER A 88 -19.75 15.68 -7.51
CA SER A 88 -20.88 16.10 -6.68
C SER A 88 -21.38 17.48 -7.10
N VAL A 89 -22.46 17.96 -6.48
CA VAL A 89 -23.02 19.30 -6.77
C VAL A 89 -22.03 20.42 -6.49
N ASP A 90 -21.10 20.22 -5.55
CA ASP A 90 -20.16 21.23 -5.06
C ASP A 90 -18.73 21.00 -5.60
N GLY A 91 -18.50 19.99 -6.45
CA GLY A 91 -17.21 19.73 -7.07
C GLY A 91 -16.87 18.25 -7.17
N VAL A 92 -15.69 17.88 -6.66
CA VAL A 92 -15.23 16.48 -6.58
C VAL A 92 -15.20 16.08 -5.11
N GLU A 93 -15.92 15.02 -4.78
CA GLU A 93 -15.87 14.38 -3.47
C GLU A 93 -14.84 13.26 -3.50
N THR A 94 -13.99 13.21 -2.48
CA THR A 94 -13.03 12.13 -2.23
C THR A 94 -13.55 11.28 -1.08
N THR A 95 -13.45 9.96 -1.22
CA THR A 95 -13.73 9.00 -0.14
C THR A 95 -12.53 8.11 0.03
N TRP A 96 -12.02 8.00 1.26
CA TRP A 96 -10.92 7.10 1.58
C TRP A 96 -11.38 5.66 1.56
N ILE A 97 -10.53 4.76 1.09
CA ILE A 97 -10.78 3.32 1.11
C ILE A 97 -9.54 2.61 1.64
N HIS A 98 -9.72 1.89 2.74
CA HIS A 98 -8.68 1.06 3.32
C HIS A 98 -8.80 -0.36 2.80
N PHE A 99 -7.78 -0.80 2.08
CA PHE A 99 -7.60 -2.18 1.65
C PHE A 99 -7.03 -3.00 2.81
N GLU A 100 -7.80 -3.96 3.32
CA GLU A 100 -7.33 -4.93 4.31
C GLU A 100 -6.55 -6.04 3.62
N THR A 101 -5.34 -6.30 4.11
CA THR A 101 -4.49 -7.37 3.59
C THR A 101 -4.94 -8.73 4.15
N GLN A 102 -4.66 -9.83 3.45
CA GLN A 102 -4.91 -11.15 4.02
C GLN A 102 -3.83 -11.51 5.05
N ARG A 103 -3.95 -10.92 6.24
CA ARG A 103 -3.04 -11.11 7.37
C ARG A 103 -3.86 -11.36 8.65
N PRO A 104 -4.23 -12.61 8.96
CA PRO A 104 -5.07 -12.95 10.10
C PRO A 104 -4.28 -12.88 11.42
N ARG A 105 -3.95 -11.66 11.84
CA ARG A 105 -3.18 -11.30 13.03
C ARG A 105 -3.95 -10.27 13.87
N PRO A 106 -3.49 -9.89 15.08
CA PRO A 106 -4.26 -9.05 15.98
C PRO A 106 -4.77 -7.73 15.38
N LEU A 107 -4.05 -7.12 14.43
CA LEU A 107 -4.51 -5.91 13.73
C LEU A 107 -5.65 -6.13 12.72
N ALA A 108 -6.14 -7.35 12.48
CA ALA A 108 -7.15 -7.62 11.44
C ALA A 108 -8.45 -6.82 11.62
N MET A 109 -8.81 -6.46 12.87
CA MET A 109 -10.02 -5.68 13.16
C MET A 109 -9.80 -4.16 13.14
N PHE A 110 -8.56 -3.69 13.07
CA PHE A 110 -8.21 -2.27 13.15
C PHE A 110 -9.01 -1.39 12.19
N LEU A 111 -9.15 -1.79 10.93
CA LEU A 111 -9.85 -0.98 9.93
C LEU A 111 -11.34 -0.82 10.25
N THR A 112 -11.99 -1.90 10.66
CA THR A 112 -13.42 -1.88 10.98
C THR A 112 -13.71 -1.22 12.32
N ASP A 113 -12.77 -1.28 13.26
CA ASP A 113 -12.93 -0.74 14.60
C ASP A 113 -12.64 0.78 14.64
N GLU A 114 -11.63 1.24 13.89
CA GLU A 114 -11.13 2.62 14.02
C GLU A 114 -11.25 3.49 12.75
N LEU A 115 -11.16 2.91 11.55
CA LEU A 115 -11.07 3.69 10.31
C LEU A 115 -12.35 3.75 9.47
N LEU A 116 -13.25 2.77 9.61
CA LEU A 116 -14.53 2.75 8.92
C LEU A 116 -15.46 3.86 9.42
N GLY A 117 -15.96 4.72 8.51
CA GLY A 117 -16.75 5.88 8.89
C GLY A 117 -17.52 6.54 7.73
N PRO A 118 -18.16 7.70 7.96
CA PRO A 118 -18.98 8.38 6.94
C PRO A 118 -18.25 8.68 5.62
N ASP A 119 -16.96 9.02 5.68
CA ASP A 119 -16.13 9.40 4.53
C ASP A 119 -14.95 8.43 4.30
N SER A 120 -15.04 7.23 4.90
CA SER A 120 -14.01 6.19 4.82
C SER A 120 -14.64 4.81 4.74
N GLY A 121 -14.32 4.06 3.68
CA GLY A 121 -14.75 2.68 3.50
C GLY A 121 -13.60 1.69 3.65
N TYR A 122 -13.93 0.41 3.53
CA TYR A 122 -12.94 -0.67 3.55
C TYR A 122 -13.22 -1.71 2.47
N VAL A 123 -12.20 -2.46 2.09
CA VAL A 123 -12.31 -3.60 1.18
C VAL A 123 -11.40 -4.73 1.64
N PHE A 124 -11.91 -5.96 1.61
CA PHE A 124 -11.15 -7.16 1.96
C PHE A 124 -11.34 -8.24 0.90
N PRO A 125 -10.40 -8.42 -0.06
CA PRO A 125 -10.55 -9.37 -1.16
C PRO A 125 -10.40 -10.84 -0.74
N ARG A 126 -9.93 -11.10 0.48
CA ARG A 126 -9.59 -12.42 1.04
C ARG A 126 -8.47 -13.13 0.26
N GLY A 127 -7.86 -14.14 0.87
CA GLY A 127 -6.84 -14.95 0.22
C GLY A 127 -6.30 -16.08 1.10
N SER A 128 -5.23 -16.70 0.63
CA SER A 128 -4.41 -17.64 1.40
C SER A 128 -3.59 -16.92 2.48
N ASN A 129 -3.17 -17.63 3.52
CA ASN A 129 -2.22 -17.08 4.49
C ASN A 129 -0.78 -17.23 3.94
N THR A 130 -0.19 -16.13 3.47
CA THR A 130 1.21 -16.02 3.06
C THR A 130 1.75 -14.66 3.47
N SER A 131 3.05 -14.57 3.77
CA SER A 131 3.72 -13.30 4.03
C SER A 131 3.54 -12.31 2.87
N LEU A 132 3.50 -12.81 1.62
CA LEU A 132 3.38 -11.99 0.41
C LEU A 132 2.02 -11.33 0.20
N ASN A 133 1.04 -11.63 1.05
CA ASN A 133 -0.23 -10.92 1.05
C ASN A 133 -0.24 -9.66 1.90
N SER A 134 0.81 -9.44 2.70
CA SER A 134 0.94 -8.30 3.61
C SER A 134 1.21 -6.99 2.87
N GLY A 135 0.89 -5.88 3.53
CA GLY A 135 0.97 -4.54 2.93
C GLY A 135 2.39 -4.08 2.59
N GLY A 136 3.43 -4.49 3.33
CA GLY A 136 4.83 -4.22 2.92
C GLY A 136 5.20 -4.81 1.55
N ASN A 137 4.42 -5.80 1.09
CA ASN A 137 4.56 -6.38 -0.24
C ASN A 137 3.71 -5.70 -1.33
N ILE A 138 3.10 -4.55 -1.05
CA ILE A 138 2.26 -3.78 -1.98
C ILE A 138 2.75 -2.34 -1.98
N GLU A 139 3.22 -1.87 -3.13
CA GLU A 139 3.72 -0.51 -3.32
C GLU A 139 3.15 0.10 -4.61
N VAL A 140 3.39 1.39 -4.83
CA VAL A 140 2.97 2.09 -6.05
C VAL A 140 4.18 2.74 -6.71
N LEU A 141 4.46 2.38 -7.98
CA LEU A 141 5.39 3.17 -8.80
C LEU A 141 4.82 4.58 -8.97
N PRO A 142 5.59 5.65 -8.72
CA PRO A 142 5.09 7.00 -8.95
C PRO A 142 4.78 7.24 -10.44
N ALA A 143 4.07 8.33 -10.74
CA ALA A 143 3.69 8.68 -12.10
C ALA A 143 4.87 8.62 -13.10
N HIS A 144 4.67 7.97 -14.25
CA HIS A 144 5.74 7.74 -15.21
C HIS A 144 5.27 7.49 -16.63
N THR A 145 6.14 7.81 -17.59
CA THR A 145 6.03 7.37 -18.99
C THR A 145 7.06 6.28 -19.28
N THR A 146 6.67 5.35 -20.15
CA THR A 146 7.51 4.32 -20.78
C THR A 146 7.20 4.25 -22.28
N ASP A 147 8.01 3.51 -23.04
CA ASP A 147 7.68 3.19 -24.44
C ASP A 147 6.34 2.45 -24.60
N GLY A 148 5.87 1.80 -23.53
CA GLY A 148 4.60 1.08 -23.48
C GLY A 148 3.39 1.92 -23.08
N GLY A 149 3.56 3.22 -22.78
CA GLY A 149 2.47 4.14 -22.44
C GLY A 149 2.74 5.04 -21.24
N ASP A 150 1.75 5.88 -20.96
CA ASP A 150 1.72 6.86 -19.86
C ASP A 150 0.94 6.31 -18.66
N TYR A 151 1.50 6.45 -17.47
CA TYR A 151 0.93 6.02 -16.20
C TYR A 151 0.83 7.23 -15.25
N PRO A 152 -0.17 8.11 -15.43
CA PRO A 152 -0.29 9.35 -14.66
C PRO A 152 -0.64 9.12 -13.18
N TYR A 153 -1.23 7.97 -12.85
CA TYR A 153 -1.50 7.53 -11.47
C TYR A 153 -0.46 6.52 -10.97
N GLY A 154 0.63 6.33 -11.72
CA GLY A 154 1.59 5.29 -11.39
C GLY A 154 1.08 3.89 -11.69
N ARG A 155 1.71 2.89 -11.08
CA ARG A 155 1.33 1.47 -11.23
C ARG A 155 1.49 0.72 -9.93
N MET A 156 0.55 -0.16 -9.62
CA MET A 156 0.70 -1.08 -8.49
C MET A 156 1.94 -1.97 -8.69
N VAL A 157 2.68 -2.21 -7.62
CA VAL A 157 3.82 -3.12 -7.55
C VAL A 157 3.61 -4.10 -6.42
N TYR A 158 3.98 -5.34 -6.65
CA TYR A 158 3.97 -6.36 -5.62
C TYR A 158 5.09 -7.36 -5.80
N GLY A 159 5.43 -8.04 -4.71
CA GLY A 159 6.49 -9.05 -4.71
C GLY A 159 5.98 -10.48 -4.89
N GLY A 160 6.85 -11.34 -5.42
CA GLY A 160 6.68 -12.78 -5.47
C GLY A 160 7.27 -13.42 -6.73
N GLY A 161 7.43 -14.74 -6.68
CA GLY A 161 8.04 -15.49 -7.77
C GLY A 161 8.23 -16.97 -7.43
N THR A 162 8.79 -17.71 -8.38
CA THR A 162 9.00 -19.16 -8.26
C THR A 162 10.44 -19.57 -8.51
N ALA A 163 11.35 -18.60 -8.64
CA ALA A 163 12.72 -18.83 -9.09
C ALA A 163 13.76 -18.43 -8.03
N GLY A 164 13.34 -17.85 -6.91
CA GLY A 164 14.20 -17.48 -5.81
C GLY A 164 14.79 -18.66 -5.04
N THR A 165 15.70 -18.32 -4.14
CA THR A 165 16.29 -19.26 -3.19
C THR A 165 16.26 -18.66 -1.81
N LEU A 166 15.78 -19.40 -0.82
CA LEU A 166 15.82 -19.01 0.58
C LEU A 166 16.69 -20.01 1.34
N LEU A 167 17.70 -19.51 2.06
CA LEU A 167 18.69 -20.33 2.79
C LEU A 167 19.37 -21.42 1.93
N GLY A 168 19.61 -21.12 0.65
CA GLY A 168 20.27 -22.04 -0.29
C GLY A 168 19.38 -23.13 -0.89
N VAL A 169 18.06 -23.07 -0.66
CA VAL A 169 17.07 -24.01 -1.22
C VAL A 169 16.13 -23.26 -2.16
N THR A 170 15.75 -23.88 -3.28
CA THR A 170 14.73 -23.33 -4.20
C THR A 170 13.45 -23.03 -3.42
N TYR A 171 12.94 -21.82 -3.58
CA TYR A 171 11.77 -21.35 -2.89
C TYR A 171 10.90 -20.53 -3.83
N GLY A 172 9.59 -20.66 -3.67
CA GLY A 172 8.61 -19.93 -4.44
C GLY A 172 7.44 -19.58 -3.54
N ASP A 173 7.01 -18.33 -3.64
CA ASP A 173 5.82 -17.81 -2.98
C ASP A 173 5.27 -16.67 -3.85
N ALA A 174 3.95 -16.49 -3.84
CA ALA A 174 3.32 -15.41 -4.59
C ALA A 174 2.13 -14.83 -3.82
N MET A 175 1.91 -13.53 -4.00
CA MET A 175 0.66 -12.89 -3.59
C MET A 175 -0.54 -13.61 -4.19
N ASN A 176 -1.61 -13.74 -3.40
CA ASN A 176 -2.84 -14.38 -3.81
C ASN A 176 -3.49 -13.66 -5.00
N GLU A 177 -3.99 -14.44 -5.96
CA GLU A 177 -4.59 -13.90 -7.18
C GLU A 177 -5.80 -13.00 -6.90
N ASN A 178 -6.55 -13.19 -5.81
CA ASN A 178 -7.66 -12.30 -5.47
C ASN A 178 -7.19 -10.87 -5.22
N GLN A 179 -6.06 -10.68 -4.51
CA GLN A 179 -5.49 -9.36 -4.26
C GLN A 179 -4.95 -8.76 -5.56
N VAL A 180 -4.21 -9.54 -6.36
CA VAL A 180 -3.69 -9.10 -7.66
C VAL A 180 -4.81 -8.72 -8.63
N ASN A 181 -5.88 -9.52 -8.70
CA ASN A 181 -7.04 -9.27 -9.54
C ASN A 181 -7.82 -8.05 -9.07
N PHE A 182 -7.91 -7.82 -7.76
CA PHE A 182 -8.49 -6.60 -7.21
C PHE A 182 -7.73 -5.35 -7.66
N PHE A 183 -6.40 -5.33 -7.56
CA PHE A 183 -5.59 -4.21 -8.05
C PHE A 183 -5.74 -3.99 -9.55
N ASN A 184 -5.69 -5.08 -10.34
CA ASN A 184 -5.85 -5.00 -11.78
C ASN A 184 -7.25 -4.54 -12.22
N SER A 185 -8.30 -4.85 -11.45
CA SER A 185 -9.66 -4.43 -11.78
C SER A 185 -9.92 -2.94 -11.55
N GLN A 186 -9.01 -2.23 -10.85
CA GLN A 186 -9.04 -0.77 -10.77
C GLN A 186 -8.63 -0.11 -12.10
N VAL A 187 -7.98 -0.85 -13.00
CA VAL A 187 -7.54 -0.46 -14.35
C VAL A 187 -6.45 0.61 -14.38
N ILE A 188 -6.63 1.73 -13.69
CA ILE A 188 -5.83 2.96 -13.84
C ILE A 188 -4.40 2.88 -13.31
N GLN A 189 -4.13 1.97 -12.36
CA GLN A 189 -2.79 1.65 -11.87
C GLN A 189 -2.36 0.23 -12.29
N GLY A 190 -3.11 -0.37 -13.23
CA GLY A 190 -2.89 -1.71 -13.76
C GLY A 190 -2.20 -1.71 -15.13
N PRO A 191 -1.75 -2.88 -15.61
CA PRO A 191 -1.60 -4.11 -14.83
C PRO A 191 -0.50 -3.96 -13.78
N ALA A 192 -0.67 -4.58 -12.62
CA ALA A 192 0.28 -4.55 -11.52
C ALA A 192 1.63 -5.18 -11.96
N VAL A 193 2.73 -4.58 -11.50
CA VAL A 193 4.09 -5.04 -11.76
C VAL A 193 4.51 -6.02 -10.68
N ARG A 194 4.88 -7.24 -11.08
CA ARG A 194 5.46 -8.21 -10.14
C ARG A 194 6.98 -8.08 -10.11
N VAL A 195 7.55 -8.01 -8.90
CA VAL A 195 8.99 -8.03 -8.63
C VAL A 195 9.34 -9.33 -7.89
N SER A 196 10.49 -9.93 -8.18
CA SER A 196 10.94 -11.12 -7.43
C SER A 196 11.44 -10.70 -6.05
N THR A 197 10.76 -11.19 -5.02
CA THR A 197 11.05 -10.94 -3.61
C THR A 197 11.00 -12.22 -2.77
N GLU A 198 10.60 -13.35 -3.36
CA GLU A 198 10.45 -14.63 -2.67
C GLU A 198 11.77 -15.17 -2.10
N TRP A 199 12.90 -14.60 -2.49
CA TRP A 199 14.22 -14.92 -1.96
C TRP A 199 14.52 -14.26 -0.60
N LEU A 200 13.70 -13.29 -0.17
CA LEU A 200 13.75 -12.69 1.17
C LEU A 200 12.98 -13.54 2.18
N ALA A 201 13.40 -13.50 3.45
CA ALA A 201 12.78 -14.29 4.51
C ALA A 201 11.35 -13.82 4.83
N VAL A 202 11.09 -12.51 4.73
CA VAL A 202 9.76 -11.92 4.85
C VAL A 202 9.11 -11.83 3.47
N GLY A 203 9.84 -11.36 2.45
CA GLY A 203 9.42 -11.49 1.06
C GLY A 203 8.84 -10.22 0.45
N HIS A 204 9.04 -9.07 1.07
CA HIS A 204 8.33 -7.85 0.72
C HIS A 204 9.14 -6.96 -0.23
N VAL A 205 8.45 -6.05 -0.93
CA VAL A 205 9.10 -5.12 -1.87
C VAL A 205 9.72 -3.91 -1.15
N ASP A 206 9.15 -3.49 -0.03
CA ASP A 206 9.68 -2.42 0.83
C ASP A 206 11.08 -2.74 1.39
N GLU A 207 11.43 -4.03 1.50
CA GLU A 207 12.76 -4.50 1.91
C GLU A 207 13.86 -4.20 0.86
N ILE A 208 13.48 -3.96 -0.41
CA ILE A 208 14.44 -3.82 -1.52
C ILE A 208 14.47 -2.43 -2.13
N PHE A 209 13.34 -1.72 -2.17
CA PHE A 209 13.29 -0.38 -2.72
C PHE A 209 12.24 0.50 -2.04
N LEU A 210 12.42 1.81 -2.21
CA LEU A 210 11.49 2.86 -1.82
C LEU A 210 11.54 3.96 -2.89
N PHE A 211 10.43 4.65 -3.13
CA PHE A 211 10.40 5.81 -4.00
C PHE A 211 10.50 7.10 -3.20
N LEU A 212 11.23 8.09 -3.70
CA LEU A 212 11.41 9.38 -3.03
C LEU A 212 11.18 10.53 -4.00
N PRO A 213 10.57 11.64 -3.56
CA PRO A 213 10.57 12.88 -4.32
C PRO A 213 11.98 13.31 -4.74
N ASN A 214 12.12 13.72 -5.98
CA ASN A 214 13.35 14.31 -6.52
C ASN A 214 13.18 15.83 -6.61
N ALA A 215 13.40 16.52 -5.49
CA ALA A 215 13.30 17.98 -5.41
C ALA A 215 14.26 18.72 -6.36
N MET A 216 15.27 18.02 -6.89
CA MET A 216 16.29 18.56 -7.80
C MET A 216 16.06 18.18 -9.27
N ALA A 217 14.93 17.53 -9.58
CA ALA A 217 14.59 17.12 -10.93
C ALA A 217 14.64 18.30 -11.91
N GLN A 218 15.36 18.13 -13.01
CA GLN A 218 15.36 19.07 -14.12
C GLN A 218 14.21 18.77 -15.09
N GLU A 219 13.94 19.71 -16.00
CA GLU A 219 12.96 19.49 -17.08
C GLU A 219 13.31 18.22 -17.88
N GLY A 220 12.33 17.32 -18.01
CA GLY A 220 12.50 16.02 -18.67
C GLY A 220 13.04 14.90 -17.77
N GLU A 221 13.43 15.19 -16.52
CA GLU A 221 13.74 14.16 -15.53
C GLU A 221 12.47 13.70 -14.79
N ARG A 222 12.55 12.50 -14.21
CA ARG A 222 11.53 12.04 -13.27
C ARG A 222 11.56 12.92 -12.02
N SER A 223 10.38 13.35 -11.56
CA SER A 223 10.18 14.06 -10.30
C SER A 223 10.43 13.19 -9.07
N TRP A 224 10.95 11.98 -9.26
CA TRP A 224 11.18 10.99 -8.23
C TRP A 224 12.42 10.15 -8.54
N LYS A 225 12.97 9.52 -7.50
CA LYS A 225 14.06 8.55 -7.58
C LYS A 225 13.63 7.27 -6.88
N VAL A 226 14.19 6.15 -7.32
CA VAL A 226 14.13 4.89 -6.57
C VAL A 226 15.42 4.75 -5.78
N ILE A 227 15.32 4.43 -4.50
CA ILE A 227 16.45 3.95 -3.72
C ILE A 227 16.36 2.43 -3.65
N ILE A 228 17.48 1.75 -3.85
CA ILE A 228 17.54 0.28 -3.88
C ILE A 228 18.63 -0.17 -2.91
N ALA A 229 18.31 -1.15 -2.08
CA ALA A 229 19.29 -1.78 -1.20
C ALA A 229 20.44 -2.39 -2.03
N SER A 230 21.69 -2.02 -1.72
CA SER A 230 22.86 -2.48 -2.49
C SER A 230 23.98 -3.00 -1.58
N PRO A 231 24.07 -4.33 -1.39
CA PRO A 231 25.19 -4.94 -0.67
C PRO A 231 26.56 -4.60 -1.29
N SER A 232 26.64 -4.51 -2.61
CA SER A 232 27.90 -4.17 -3.30
C SER A 232 28.39 -2.76 -2.96
N LEU A 233 27.50 -1.77 -2.90
CA LEU A 233 27.86 -0.41 -2.50
C LEU A 233 28.20 -0.34 -1.01
N ALA A 234 27.51 -1.10 -0.16
CA ALA A 234 27.81 -1.17 1.26
C ALA A 234 29.22 -1.75 1.51
N ILE A 235 29.60 -2.82 0.81
CA ILE A 235 30.95 -3.40 0.87
C ILE A 235 31.99 -2.37 0.40
N ALA A 236 31.77 -1.74 -0.76
CA ALA A 236 32.70 -0.76 -1.30
C ALA A 236 32.88 0.48 -0.39
N ALA A 237 31.89 0.83 0.44
CA ALA A 237 32.00 1.92 1.40
C ALA A 237 32.78 1.55 2.68
N LEU A 238 32.96 0.26 2.95
CA LEU A 238 33.74 -0.26 4.07
C LEU A 238 35.22 -0.50 3.72
N GLU A 239 35.53 -0.58 2.42
CA GLU A 239 36.90 -0.69 1.87
C GLU A 239 37.58 0.68 1.73
#